data_AF-A0A965UPK0-F1
#
_entry.id   AF-A0A965UPK0-F1
#
_cell.length_a   1.000
_cell.length_b   1.000
_cell.length_c   1.000
_cell.angle_alpha   90.00
_cell.angle_beta   90.00
_cell.angle_gamma   90.00
#
_symmetry.space_group_name_H-M   'P 1'
#
loop_
_entity.id
_entity.type
_entity.pdbx_description
1 polymer ?
#
loop_
_entity_poly.entity_id
_entity_poly.type
_entity_poly.pdbx_seq_one_letter_code
_entity_poly.pdbx_strand_id
1 'polypeptide(L)'
;MWFSSAPQPQRLYENILRFRTLNTNIRVWIEREPEGPATTEDWALVNEFVQLHRQFIDSQSHKDTVDMLSNQFPRIAAIEVMDGASHAGVLLYPRWP
;
A
#
# COMPACT_ATOMS: atom_id res chain seq x y z
N MET A 1 26.08 21.10 29.48
CA MET A 1 24.99 20.09 29.51
C MET A 1 24.72 19.68 28.09
N TRP A 2 25.02 18.44 27.72
CA TRP A 2 24.67 17.87 26.41
C TRP A 2 23.34 17.16 26.56
N PHE A 3 22.27 17.68 25.98
CA PHE A 3 21.04 16.92 25.80
C PHE A 3 21.15 16.21 24.44
N SER A 4 21.60 14.96 24.45
CA SER A 4 21.31 14.06 23.33
C SER A 4 19.82 13.78 23.39
N SER A 5 19.05 14.53 22.61
CA SER A 5 17.68 14.16 22.27
C SER A 5 17.77 12.79 21.60
N ALA A 6 17.37 11.74 22.31
CA ALA A 6 17.14 10.45 21.67
C ALA A 6 16.20 10.71 20.48
N PRO A 7 16.51 10.19 19.27
CA PRO A 7 15.61 10.35 18.13
C PRO A 7 14.25 9.81 18.57
N GLN A 8 13.22 10.68 18.56
CA GLN A 8 11.89 10.24 18.88
C GLN A 8 11.52 9.11 17.91
N PRO A 9 10.87 8.03 18.39
CA PRO A 9 10.40 6.99 17.48
C PRO A 9 9.50 7.66 16.45
N GLN A 10 9.93 7.62 15.17
CA GLN A 10 9.12 8.13 14.07
C GLN A 10 7.76 7.42 14.16
N ARG A 11 6.71 8.20 14.46
CA ARG A 11 5.34 7.69 14.41
C ARG A 11 5.03 7.44 12.95
N LEU A 12 5.12 6.19 12.52
CA LEU A 12 4.57 5.75 11.25
C LEU A 12 3.05 5.93 11.34
N TYR A 13 2.53 6.89 10.57
CA TYR A 13 1.09 7.02 10.39
C TYR A 13 0.71 6.09 9.24
N GLU A 14 0.10 4.96 9.57
CA GLU A 14 -0.40 4.03 8.56
C GLU A 14 -1.69 4.56 7.97
N ASN A 15 -1.70 4.77 6.65
CA ASN A 15 -2.92 5.01 5.90
C ASN A 15 -3.39 3.70 5.27
N ILE A 16 -4.55 3.20 5.70
CA ILE A 16 -5.18 2.04 5.06
C ILE A 16 -6.07 2.54 3.94
N LEU A 17 -5.68 2.28 2.69
CA LEU A 17 -6.48 2.60 1.53
C LEU A 17 -7.16 1.34 0.99
N ARG A 18 -8.36 1.51 0.45
CA ARG A 18 -9.20 0.41 -0.04
C ARG A 18 -9.64 0.70 -1.46
N PHE A 19 -9.49 -0.29 -2.32
CA PHE A 19 -9.85 -0.22 -3.74
C PHE A 19 -10.60 -1.49 -4.15
N ARG A 20 -11.35 -1.37 -5.24
CA ARG A 20 -12.13 -2.46 -5.78
C ARG A 20 -12.17 -2.38 -7.31
N THR A 21 -11.93 -3.51 -7.95
CA THR A 21 -12.17 -3.77 -9.38
C THR A 21 -13.51 -4.53 -9.53
N LEU A 22 -13.72 -5.26 -10.63
CA LEU A 22 -14.97 -6.03 -10.79
C LEU A 22 -15.01 -7.20 -9.80
N ASN A 23 -13.91 -7.96 -9.74
CA ASN A 23 -13.84 -9.22 -9.00
C ASN A 23 -12.89 -9.14 -7.79
N THR A 24 -12.04 -8.11 -7.74
CA THR A 24 -10.93 -8.05 -6.78
C THR A 24 -11.09 -6.85 -5.83
N ASN A 25 -10.93 -7.10 -4.54
CA ASN A 25 -10.81 -6.09 -3.50
C ASN A 25 -9.35 -5.99 -3.07
N ILE A 26 -8.86 -4.77 -2.96
CA ILE A 26 -7.46 -4.49 -2.63
C ILE A 26 -7.44 -3.59 -1.40
N ARG A 27 -6.63 -3.93 -0.41
CA ARG A 27 -6.25 -3.02 0.67
C ARG A 27 -4.76 -2.80 0.61
N VAL A 28 -4.34 -1.56 0.82
CA VAL A 28 -2.92 -1.20 0.89
C VAL A 28 -2.67 -0.38 2.13
N TRP A 29 -1.52 -0.61 2.74
CA TRP A 29 -1.00 0.16 3.86
C TRP A 29 0.16 0.98 3.34
N ILE A 30 0.04 2.30 3.39
CA ILE A 30 1.09 3.21 2.94
C ILE A 30 1.73 3.88 4.14
N GLU A 31 3.06 3.84 4.17
CA GLU A 31 3.84 4.59 5.14
C GLU A 31 3.78 6.09 4.82
N ARG A 32 3.33 6.87 5.80
CA ARG A 32 3.30 8.32 5.70
C ARG A 32 4.53 8.92 6.37
N GLU A 33 5.31 9.65 5.59
CA GLU A 33 6.35 10.53 6.13
C GLU A 33 5.74 11.79 6.74
N PRO A 34 6.35 12.39 7.77
CA PRO A 34 5.86 13.64 8.39
C PRO A 34 5.68 14.79 7.38
N GLU A 35 6.50 14.83 6.34
CA GLU A 35 6.45 15.82 5.24
C GLU A 35 5.94 15.22 3.91
N GLY A 36 5.45 13.98 3.95
CA GLY A 36 4.98 13.25 2.78
C GLY A 36 3.63 13.75 2.25
N PRO A 37 3.23 13.29 1.04
CA PRO A 37 1.96 13.66 0.43
C PRO A 37 0.77 13.34 1.35
N ALA A 38 -0.31 14.08 1.15
CA ALA A 38 -1.51 13.87 1.94
C ALA A 38 -2.12 12.50 1.63
N THR A 39 -2.79 11.87 2.61
CA THR A 39 -3.51 10.60 2.42
C THR A 39 -4.43 10.60 1.19
N THR A 40 -5.01 11.75 0.87
CA THR A 40 -5.87 11.96 -0.30
C THR A 40 -5.12 11.85 -1.62
N GLU A 41 -3.88 12.32 -1.69
CA GLU A 41 -3.03 12.24 -2.90
C GLU A 41 -2.58 10.80 -3.14
N ASP A 42 -2.10 10.11 -2.09
CA ASP A 42 -1.75 8.69 -2.16
C ASP A 42 -2.96 7.84 -2.61
N TRP A 43 -4.18 8.17 -2.12
CA TRP A 43 -5.41 7.52 -2.58
C TRP A 43 -5.70 7.78 -4.05
N ALA A 44 -5.58 9.02 -4.51
CA ALA A 44 -5.86 9.38 -5.90
C ALA A 44 -4.93 8.62 -6.87
N LEU A 45 -3.63 8.60 -6.58
CA LEU A 45 -2.62 7.94 -7.41
C LEU A 45 -2.85 6.42 -7.49
N VAL A 46 -3.07 5.77 -6.34
CA VAL A 46 -3.27 4.31 -6.32
C VAL A 46 -4.62 3.95 -6.95
N ASN A 47 -5.66 4.74 -6.69
CA ASN A 47 -6.98 4.53 -7.31
C ASN A 47 -6.88 4.65 -8.83
N GLU A 48 -6.26 5.70 -9.37
CA GLU A 48 -6.07 5.89 -10.80
C GLU A 48 -5.37 4.68 -11.43
N PHE A 49 -4.27 4.23 -10.83
CA PHE A 49 -3.53 3.07 -11.30
C PHE A 49 -4.37 1.78 -11.31
N VAL A 50 -5.10 1.51 -10.21
CA VAL A 50 -5.97 0.34 -10.10
C VAL A 50 -7.10 0.39 -11.12
N GLN A 51 -7.71 1.55 -11.37
CA GLN A 51 -8.76 1.70 -12.37
C GLN A 51 -8.22 1.50 -13.79
N LEU A 52 -7.04 2.04 -14.09
CA LEU A 52 -6.39 1.89 -15.39
C LEU A 52 -6.08 0.42 -15.71
N HIS A 53 -5.64 -0.35 -14.72
CA HIS A 53 -5.23 -1.75 -14.90
C HIS A 53 -6.29 -2.77 -14.45
N ARG A 54 -7.54 -2.34 -14.23
CA ARG A 54 -8.58 -3.17 -13.60
C ARG A 54 -8.79 -4.55 -14.25
N GLN A 55 -8.79 -4.60 -15.59
CA GLN A 55 -9.02 -5.85 -16.35
C GLN A 55 -7.85 -6.81 -16.18
N PHE A 56 -6.63 -6.26 -16.15
CA PHE A 56 -5.42 -7.03 -15.95
C PHE A 56 -5.37 -7.60 -14.53
N ILE A 57 -5.68 -6.78 -13.52
CA ILE A 57 -5.80 -7.18 -12.11
C ILE A 57 -6.80 -8.33 -11.95
N ASP A 58 -7.98 -8.23 -12.56
CA ASP A 58 -9.02 -9.27 -12.46
C ASP A 58 -8.67 -10.58 -13.19
N SER A 59 -7.70 -10.55 -14.11
CA SER A 59 -7.28 -11.74 -14.90
C SER A 59 -6.01 -12.42 -14.41
N GLN A 60 -5.22 -11.76 -13.56
CA GLN A 60 -3.92 -12.26 -13.10
C GLN A 60 -4.00 -12.88 -11.70
N SER A 61 -2.93 -13.53 -11.26
CA SER A 61 -2.91 -14.09 -9.90
C SER A 61 -2.85 -12.98 -8.84
N HIS A 62 -3.33 -13.28 -7.63
CA HIS A 62 -3.22 -12.32 -6.53
C HIS A 62 -1.77 -11.95 -6.21
N LYS A 63 -0.84 -12.91 -6.33
CA LYS A 63 0.59 -12.65 -6.13
C LYS A 63 1.13 -11.65 -7.15
N ASP A 64 0.78 -11.80 -8.43
CA ASP A 64 1.23 -10.87 -9.48
C ASP A 64 0.62 -9.47 -9.26
N THR A 65 -0.61 -9.39 -8.74
CA THR A 65 -1.22 -8.12 -8.36
C THR A 65 -0.49 -7.44 -7.21
N VAL A 66 -0.09 -8.19 -6.19
CA VAL A 66 0.75 -7.69 -5.09
C VAL A 66 2.08 -7.19 -5.64
N ASP A 67 2.78 -8.01 -6.43
CA ASP A 67 4.10 -7.68 -6.98
C ASP A 67 4.02 -6.42 -7.84
N MET A 68 3.01 -6.32 -8.71
CA MET A 68 2.76 -5.13 -9.55
C MET A 68 2.58 -3.86 -8.72
N LEU A 69 1.72 -3.88 -7.70
CA LEU A 69 1.46 -2.72 -6.85
C LEU A 69 2.67 -2.35 -6.00
N SER A 70 3.40 -3.34 -5.48
CA SER A 70 4.62 -3.12 -4.68
C SER A 70 5.74 -2.44 -5.48
N ASN A 71 5.91 -2.84 -6.74
CA ASN A 71 6.92 -2.28 -7.63
C ASN A 71 6.55 -0.85 -8.07
N GLN A 72 5.26 -0.60 -8.31
CA GLN A 72 4.77 0.71 -8.72
C GLN A 72 4.77 1.73 -7.58
N PHE A 73 4.50 1.28 -6.35
CA PHE A 73 4.36 2.13 -5.18
C PHE A 73 5.27 1.66 -4.03
N PRO A 74 6.57 2.00 -4.06
CA PRO A 74 7.56 1.51 -3.08
C PRO A 74 7.29 1.89 -1.62
N ARG A 75 6.41 2.87 -1.35
CA ARG A 75 5.99 3.30 -0.01
C ARG A 75 4.89 2.43 0.61
N ILE A 76 4.37 1.45 -0.14
CA ILE A 76 3.41 0.49 0.38
C ILE A 76 4.13 -0.53 1.27
N ALA A 77 3.73 -0.60 2.55
CA ALA A 77 4.27 -1.55 3.52
C ALA A 77 3.48 -2.88 3.58
N ALA A 78 2.25 -2.91 3.09
CA ALA A 78 1.48 -4.15 3.00
C ALA A 78 0.38 -4.06 1.93
N ILE A 79 0.04 -5.21 1.35
CA ILE A 79 -1.05 -5.34 0.39
C ILE A 79 -1.87 -6.59 0.71
N GLU A 80 -3.19 -6.42 0.70
CA GLU A 80 -4.16 -7.51 0.79
C GLU A 80 -5.01 -7.53 -0.47
N VAL A 81 -5.09 -8.68 -1.14
CA VAL A 81 -5.89 -8.91 -2.36
C VAL A 81 -6.91 -10.02 -2.09
N MET A 82 -8.18 -9.76 -2.38
CA MET A 82 -9.30 -10.65 -2.05
C MET A 82 -10.32 -10.71 -3.19
N ASP A 83 -10.82 -11.89 -3.57
CA ASP A 83 -11.85 -12.06 -4.62
C ASP A 83 -13.23 -12.49 -4.07
N GLY A 84 -13.44 -12.37 -2.77
CA GLY A 84 -14.69 -12.74 -2.07
C GLY A 84 -14.77 -14.21 -1.66
N ALA A 85 -14.07 -15.13 -2.33
CA ALA A 85 -13.96 -16.54 -1.93
C ALA A 85 -12.53 -16.92 -1.45
N SER A 86 -11.53 -16.21 -1.96
CA SER A 86 -10.10 -16.42 -1.74
C SER A 86 -9.45 -15.16 -1.17
N HIS A 87 -8.55 -15.34 -0.23
CA HIS A 87 -7.74 -14.28 0.38
C HIS A 87 -6.26 -14.55 0.10
N ALA A 88 -5.56 -13.55 -0.42
CA ALA A 88 -4.11 -13.54 -0.50
C ALA A 88 -3.60 -12.20 0.03
N GLY A 89 -2.96 -12.23 1.20
CA GLY A 89 -2.31 -11.07 1.79
C GLY A 89 -0.80 -11.24 1.77
N VAL A 90 -0.07 -10.20 1.41
CA VAL A 90 1.37 -10.15 1.53
C VAL A 90 1.72 -8.90 2.35
N LEU A 91 2.37 -9.13 3.48
CA LEU A 91 3.10 -8.08 4.18
C LEU A 91 4.40 -7.83 3.43
N LEU A 92 4.43 -6.70 2.72
CA LEU A 92 5.58 -6.21 1.99
C LEU A 92 6.38 -5.31 2.92
N TYR A 93 7.03 -5.87 3.94
CA TYR A 93 7.97 -5.05 4.69
C TYR A 93 9.26 -4.85 3.88
N PRO A 94 9.55 -3.61 3.45
CA PRO A 94 10.92 -3.09 3.59
C PRO A 94 10.87 -1.61 4.00
N ARG A 95 11.40 -1.12 5.11
CA ARG A 95 12.70 -1.37 5.74
C ARG A 95 12.56 -0.98 7.22
N TRP A 96 12.82 -1.92 8.13
CA TRP A 96 13.18 -1.52 9.50
C TRP A 96 14.59 -0.92 9.48
N PRO A 97 14.82 0.29 10.01
CA PRO A 97 16.10 0.64 10.62
C PRO A 97 16.32 -0.11 11.94
#